data_AF-A0A2P2MLL8-F1
#
_entry.id   AF-A0A2P2MLL8-F1
#
_cell.length_a   1.000
_cell.length_b   1.000
_cell.length_c   1.000
_cell.angle_alpha   90.00
_cell.angle_beta   90.00
_cell.angle_gamma   90.00
#
_symmetry.space_group_name_H-M   'P 1'
#
loop_
_entity.id
_entity.type
_entity.pdbx_description
1 polymer ?
#
loop_
_entity_poly.entity_id
_entity_poly.type
_entity_poly.pdbx_seq_one_letter_code
_entity_poly.pdbx_strand_id
1 'polypeptide(L)'
;MHVLPDLEFLEKKYKDMPFTIVGVHSAKFDNEKDLEAIRSAVLRYNILHPVVNDGDMYMWRKLGINSWPTFAIIGPDGKLLAQISGEGHLKDLDDLVEAALLYYGGKKVLETTPIPLRLEKDNDIRLFTSPLKFPGKLAIDVLNRLFISDSNHNRIVVTDLDGNFVVQIGSSGEEGLQDGSFDDATFNRPQGLAYNAKKNILYVADTENHALREIDFVSEMVRTIAGNGTKGSDYVGGKKGTNQVLNSPWDVCYEPVHEKVYVAMAGQHQIWEHNTQDGVTRAFSGDGYERNLNGSSSMNTSFAQPSGISLSPDTKELYVADSESSSIRALDLKTGGSRLIAGGDPIFPDNLFKVN
;
A
#
# COMPACT_ATOMS: atom_id res chain seq x y z
N MET A 1 3.95 4.95 4.25
CA MET A 1 3.25 5.21 2.97
C MET A 1 1.94 5.95 3.20
N HIS A 2 1.12 5.52 4.16
CA HIS A 2 -0.19 6.11 4.42
C HIS A 2 -0.19 7.57 4.90
N VAL A 3 0.97 8.13 5.26
CA VAL A 3 1.10 9.54 5.66
C VAL A 3 1.30 10.49 4.48
N LEU A 4 1.59 9.98 3.28
CA LEU A 4 1.83 10.83 2.12
C LEU A 4 0.60 11.68 1.74
N PRO A 5 -0.65 11.17 1.77
CA PRO A 5 -1.84 12.00 1.58
C PRO A 5 -1.98 13.13 2.61
N ASP A 6 -1.65 12.85 3.87
CA ASP A 6 -1.66 13.86 4.95
C ASP A 6 -0.64 14.96 4.66
N LEU A 7 0.57 14.60 4.21
CA LEU A 7 1.61 15.55 3.83
C LEU A 7 1.21 16.37 2.60
N GLU A 8 0.64 15.74 1.57
CA GLU A 8 0.15 16.43 0.37
C GLU A 8 -0.96 17.43 0.70
N PHE A 9 -1.85 17.09 1.64
CA PHE A 9 -2.87 18.02 2.14
C PHE A 9 -2.22 19.27 2.75
N LEU A 10 -1.22 19.09 3.62
CA LEU A 10 -0.53 20.20 4.29
C LEU A 10 0.23 21.07 3.27
N GLU A 11 0.91 20.46 2.29
CA GLU A 11 1.57 21.19 1.20
C GLU A 11 0.58 22.05 0.42
N LYS A 12 -0.58 21.50 0.06
CA LYS A 12 -1.62 22.24 -0.67
C LYS A 12 -2.21 23.37 0.18
N LYS A 13 -2.50 23.12 1.46
CA LYS A 13 -3.08 24.12 2.39
C LYS A 13 -2.13 25.30 2.60
N TYR A 14 -0.84 25.02 2.76
CA TYR A 14 0.16 26.03 3.14
C TYR A 14 1.11 26.45 2.00
N LYS A 15 0.78 26.15 0.73
CA LYS A 15 1.64 26.40 -0.44
C LYS A 15 2.18 27.83 -0.59
N ASP A 16 1.40 28.83 -0.15
CA ASP A 16 1.73 30.25 -0.25
C ASP A 16 2.25 30.83 1.08
N MET A 17 2.45 29.97 2.08
CA MET A 17 2.94 30.31 3.41
C MET A 17 4.41 29.91 3.55
N PRO A 18 5.18 30.52 4.47
CA PRO A 18 6.57 30.16 4.76
C PRO A 18 6.66 28.81 5.50
N PHE A 19 6.26 27.74 4.82
CA PHE A 19 6.20 26.38 5.28
C PHE A 19 6.77 25.45 4.21
N THR A 20 7.51 24.44 4.63
CA THR A 20 8.02 23.40 3.72
C THR A 20 8.07 22.08 4.45
N ILE A 21 7.80 21.01 3.70
CA ILE A 21 7.97 19.63 4.17
C ILE A 21 9.30 19.13 3.61
N VAL A 22 10.07 18.41 4.42
CA VAL A 22 11.28 17.74 3.97
C VAL A 22 11.18 16.27 4.36
N GLY A 23 11.15 15.39 3.36
CA GLY A 23 11.19 13.95 3.56
C GLY A 23 12.61 13.53 3.95
N VAL A 24 12.85 13.26 5.23
CA VAL A 24 14.12 12.67 5.69
C VAL A 24 14.03 11.16 5.57
N HIS A 25 14.44 10.63 4.41
CA HIS A 25 14.39 9.20 4.16
C HIS A 25 15.47 8.48 4.97
N SER A 26 15.06 7.89 6.09
CA SER A 26 15.89 7.03 6.94
C SER A 26 15.58 5.57 6.61
N ALA A 27 16.49 4.96 5.84
CA ALA A 27 16.31 3.63 5.25
C ALA A 27 16.10 2.53 6.31
N LYS A 28 15.11 1.65 6.09
CA LYS A 28 14.90 0.44 6.90
C LYS A 28 15.77 -0.71 6.38
N PHE A 29 15.81 -0.88 5.05
CA PHE A 29 16.57 -1.92 4.35
C PHE A 29 17.77 -1.34 3.57
N ASP A 30 18.81 -2.14 3.32
CA ASP A 30 20.01 -1.68 2.60
C ASP A 30 19.70 -1.15 1.18
N ASN A 31 18.74 -1.76 0.49
CA ASN A 31 18.31 -1.29 -0.84
C ASN A 31 17.70 0.11 -0.79
N GLU A 32 17.10 0.51 0.32
CA GLU A 32 16.53 1.86 0.49
C GLU A 32 17.59 2.93 0.72
N LYS A 33 18.86 2.56 0.97
CA LYS A 33 19.98 3.51 1.00
C LYS A 33 20.39 3.97 -0.41
N ASP A 34 20.05 3.20 -1.44
CA ASP A 34 20.38 3.49 -2.82
C ASP A 34 19.56 4.68 -3.35
N LEU A 35 20.25 5.63 -3.98
CA LEU A 35 19.64 6.88 -4.44
C LEU A 35 18.64 6.65 -5.59
N GLU A 36 18.89 5.70 -6.48
CA GLU A 36 18.00 5.40 -7.60
C GLU A 36 16.73 4.69 -7.10
N ALA A 37 16.85 3.82 -6.09
CA ALA A 37 15.70 3.23 -5.41
C ALA A 37 14.80 4.32 -4.77
N ILE A 38 15.40 5.30 -4.09
CA ILE A 38 14.67 6.44 -3.52
C ILE A 38 14.03 7.29 -4.62
N ARG A 39 14.75 7.62 -5.70
CA ARG A 39 14.19 8.37 -6.85
C ARG A 39 12.99 7.63 -7.45
N SER A 40 13.12 6.33 -7.67
CA SER A 40 12.02 5.49 -8.13
C SER A 40 10.83 5.52 -7.16
N ALA A 41 11.06 5.52 -5.85
CA ALA A 41 9.99 5.64 -4.85
C ALA A 41 9.33 7.03 -4.86
N VAL A 42 10.10 8.11 -5.00
CA VAL A 42 9.60 9.49 -5.17
C VAL A 42 8.68 9.58 -6.38
N LEU A 43 9.10 9.01 -7.51
CA LEU A 43 8.27 8.94 -8.73
C LEU A 43 7.03 8.07 -8.53
N ARG A 44 7.19 6.91 -7.88
CA ARG A 44 6.10 5.97 -7.63
C ARG A 44 5.02 6.63 -6.78
N TYR A 45 5.38 7.29 -5.68
CA TYR A 45 4.41 7.91 -4.77
C TYR A 45 4.09 9.37 -5.07
N ASN A 46 4.59 9.91 -6.20
CA ASN A 46 4.36 11.29 -6.63
C ASN A 46 4.73 12.33 -5.53
N ILE A 47 5.87 12.13 -4.87
CA ILE A 47 6.35 13.03 -3.82
C ILE A 47 6.84 14.34 -4.45
N LEU A 48 6.30 15.48 -3.97
CA LEU A 48 6.60 16.82 -4.52
C LEU A 48 7.48 17.68 -3.60
N HIS A 49 7.61 17.33 -2.32
CA HIS A 49 8.55 17.97 -1.42
C HIS A 49 10.01 17.56 -1.66
N PRO A 50 10.97 18.37 -1.19
CA PRO A 50 12.35 17.94 -1.01
C PRO A 50 12.46 16.62 -0.23
N VAL A 51 13.33 15.73 -0.73
CA VAL A 51 13.68 14.48 -0.04
C VAL A 51 15.20 14.44 0.14
N VAL A 52 15.63 14.13 1.36
CA VAL A 52 17.05 13.89 1.69
C VAL A 52 17.25 12.41 1.99
N ASN A 53 18.30 11.82 1.42
CA ASN A 53 18.72 10.47 1.72
C ASN A 53 19.57 10.47 3.01
N ASP A 54 18.96 10.08 4.14
CA ASP A 54 19.64 9.83 5.41
C ASP A 54 19.84 8.32 5.60
N GLY A 55 20.45 7.65 4.60
CA GLY A 55 20.62 6.20 4.56
C GLY A 55 21.44 5.63 5.72
N ASP A 56 22.29 6.46 6.35
CA ASP A 56 23.04 6.09 7.56
C ASP A 56 22.25 6.34 8.85
N MET A 57 21.01 6.87 8.77
CA MET A 57 20.14 7.21 9.91
C MET A 57 20.79 8.19 10.90
N TYR A 58 21.56 9.16 10.41
CA TYR A 58 22.24 10.15 11.24
C TYR A 58 21.25 11.08 11.94
N MET A 59 20.33 11.69 11.18
CA MET A 59 19.33 12.61 11.73
C MET A 59 18.36 11.86 12.64
N TRP A 60 17.94 10.67 12.23
CA TRP A 60 17.13 9.75 13.03
C TRP A 60 17.71 9.55 14.44
N ARG A 61 18.99 9.17 14.54
CA ARG A 61 19.65 8.96 15.83
C ARG A 61 19.85 10.25 16.61
N LYS A 62 20.16 11.36 15.94
CA LYS A 62 20.35 12.67 16.60
C LYS A 62 19.08 13.22 17.24
N LEU A 63 17.93 12.97 16.63
CA LEU A 63 16.62 13.38 17.12
C LEU A 63 15.96 12.36 18.06
N GLY A 64 16.63 11.24 18.35
CA GLY A 64 16.11 10.20 19.24
C GLY A 64 14.87 9.49 18.71
N ILE A 65 14.72 9.42 17.38
CA ILE A 65 13.56 8.79 16.73
C ILE A 65 13.60 7.28 16.95
N ASN A 66 12.43 6.67 17.16
CA ASN A 66 12.30 5.24 17.41
C ASN A 66 11.13 4.58 16.66
N SER A 67 10.43 5.31 15.79
CA SER A 67 9.28 4.79 15.06
C SER A 67 9.13 5.45 13.69
N TRP A 68 8.79 4.63 12.69
CA TRP A 68 8.38 5.10 11.38
C TRP A 68 6.85 5.17 11.33
N PRO A 69 6.26 6.23 10.77
CA PRO A 69 6.86 7.55 10.53
C PRO A 69 6.97 8.35 11.84
N THR A 70 7.86 9.36 11.86
CA THR A 70 7.87 10.40 12.90
C THR A 70 7.99 11.76 12.24
N PHE A 71 7.17 12.71 12.66
CA PHE A 71 7.17 14.10 12.22
C PHE A 71 7.91 14.97 13.23
N ALA A 72 8.75 15.87 12.73
CA ALA A 72 9.46 16.86 13.55
C ALA A 72 9.13 18.26 13.01
N ILE A 73 8.51 19.10 13.84
CA ILE A 73 8.17 20.48 13.47
C ILE A 73 9.28 21.39 13.96
N ILE A 74 9.90 22.12 13.05
CA ILE A 74 11.06 22.98 13.32
C ILE A 74 10.68 24.45 13.13
N GLY A 75 11.00 25.29 14.10
CA GLY A 75 10.82 26.75 14.02
C GLY A 75 11.89 27.42 13.15
N PRO A 76 11.70 28.69 12.76
CA PRO A 76 12.65 29.43 11.92
C PRO A 76 14.02 29.65 12.58
N ASP A 77 14.13 29.47 13.91
CA ASP A 77 15.39 29.51 14.66
C ASP A 77 16.08 28.14 14.80
N GLY A 78 15.59 27.12 14.08
CA GLY A 78 16.12 25.75 14.09
C GLY A 78 15.71 24.94 15.33
N LYS A 79 14.82 25.45 16.18
CA LYS A 79 14.35 24.72 17.36
C LYS A 79 13.26 23.72 17.01
N LEU A 80 13.35 22.53 17.61
CA LEU A 80 12.28 21.55 17.59
C LEU A 80 11.10 22.05 18.42
N LEU A 81 9.95 22.23 17.79
CA LEU A 81 8.70 22.68 18.40
C LEU A 81 7.86 21.48 18.87
N ALA A 82 7.81 20.43 18.07
CA ALA A 82 7.06 19.21 18.35
C ALA A 82 7.68 18.00 17.64
N GLN A 83 7.50 16.83 18.22
CA GLN A 83 7.81 15.53 17.62
C GLN A 83 6.59 14.63 17.79
N ILE A 84 6.07 14.06 16.70
CA ILE A 84 4.86 13.21 16.70
C ILE A 84 5.19 11.91 15.98
N SER A 85 4.97 10.79 16.65
CA SER A 85 5.27 9.46 16.15
C SER A 85 3.99 8.72 15.73
N GLY A 86 4.06 7.99 14.61
CA GLY A 86 2.96 7.19 14.08
C GLY A 86 2.14 7.87 12.99
N GLU A 87 1.15 7.15 12.48
CA GLU A 87 0.23 7.59 11.43
C GLU A 87 -1.08 8.19 12.01
N GLY A 88 -1.84 8.95 11.21
CA GLY A 88 -3.17 9.42 11.59
C GLY A 88 -3.21 10.74 12.39
N HIS A 89 -2.13 11.52 12.32
CA HIS A 89 -1.96 12.78 13.07
C HIS A 89 -2.19 14.04 12.22
N LEU A 90 -2.92 13.94 11.09
CA LEU A 90 -3.16 15.07 10.18
C LEU A 90 -3.63 16.33 10.92
N LYS A 91 -4.64 16.20 11.79
CA LYS A 91 -5.18 17.33 12.54
C LYS A 91 -4.15 17.95 13.49
N ASP A 92 -3.38 17.11 14.19
CA ASP A 92 -2.35 17.58 15.12
C ASP A 92 -1.25 18.35 14.38
N LEU A 93 -0.82 17.82 13.22
CA LEU A 93 0.15 18.48 12.35
C LEU A 93 -0.39 19.81 11.82
N ASP A 94 -1.63 19.82 11.36
CA ASP A 94 -2.31 21.01 10.84
C ASP A 94 -2.38 22.13 11.89
N ASP A 95 -2.89 21.80 13.09
CA ASP A 95 -3.01 22.75 14.20
C ASP A 95 -1.63 23.31 14.63
N LEU A 96 -0.59 22.47 14.68
CA LEU A 96 0.75 22.88 15.09
C LEU A 96 1.43 23.76 14.04
N VAL A 97 1.28 23.44 12.75
CA VAL A 97 1.80 24.26 11.66
C VAL A 97 1.09 25.61 11.64
N GLU A 98 -0.24 25.63 11.77
CA GLU A 98 -1.01 26.87 11.85
C GLU A 98 -0.58 27.75 13.04
N ALA A 99 -0.46 27.17 14.23
CA ALA A 99 -0.02 27.87 15.42
C ALA A 99 1.41 28.44 15.27
N ALA A 100 2.33 27.67 14.68
CA ALA A 100 3.70 28.12 14.43
C ALA A 100 3.72 29.30 13.43
N LEU A 101 2.98 29.21 12.32
CA LEU A 101 2.89 30.27 11.32
C LEU A 101 2.31 31.55 11.92
N LEU A 102 1.25 31.46 12.73
CA LEU A 102 0.66 32.62 13.41
C LEU A 102 1.64 33.26 14.41
N TYR A 103 2.29 32.45 15.24
CA TYR A 103 3.21 32.93 16.27
C TYR A 103 4.45 33.61 15.67
N TYR A 104 5.14 32.93 14.76
CA TYR A 104 6.37 33.45 14.15
C TYR A 104 6.09 34.52 13.09
N GLY A 105 4.92 34.47 12.44
CA GLY A 105 4.43 35.53 11.55
C GLY A 105 4.17 36.83 12.32
N GLY A 106 3.53 36.74 13.50
CA GLY A 106 3.36 37.89 14.40
C GLY A 106 4.68 38.52 14.87
N LYS A 107 5.74 37.70 14.97
CA LYS A 107 7.11 38.16 15.27
C LYS A 107 7.87 38.70 14.07
N LYS A 108 7.36 38.52 12.84
CA LYS A 108 8.01 38.94 11.59
C LYS A 108 9.41 38.35 11.39
N VAL A 109 9.59 37.07 11.73
CA VAL A 109 10.87 36.34 11.58
C VAL A 109 10.81 35.24 10.51
N LEU A 110 9.69 35.10 9.81
CA LEU A 110 9.51 34.10 8.77
C LEU A 110 9.98 34.66 7.42
N GLU A 111 10.83 33.90 6.73
CA GLU A 111 11.26 34.21 5.38
C GLU A 111 10.27 33.67 4.35
N THR A 112 9.84 34.54 3.43
CA THR A 112 8.82 34.21 2.42
C THR A 112 9.43 33.85 1.06
N THR A 113 10.77 33.84 0.94
CA THR A 113 11.45 33.46 -0.30
C THR A 113 11.24 31.97 -0.56
N PRO A 114 10.62 31.57 -1.69
CA PRO A 114 10.41 30.16 -1.99
C PRO A 114 11.72 29.40 -2.15
N ILE A 115 11.74 28.15 -1.70
CA ILE A 115 12.86 27.25 -1.94
C ILE A 115 12.83 26.81 -3.41
N PRO A 116 13.94 26.86 -4.16
CA PRO A 116 13.99 26.31 -5.51
C PRO A 116 13.71 24.81 -5.51
N LEU A 117 12.69 24.37 -6.24
CA LEU A 117 12.31 22.96 -6.38
C LEU A 117 12.56 22.46 -7.80
N ARG A 118 13.05 21.23 -7.90
CA ARG A 118 13.15 20.47 -9.15
C ARG A 118 12.53 19.11 -8.91
N LEU A 119 11.43 18.81 -9.61
CA LEU A 119 10.71 17.56 -9.40
C LEU A 119 11.41 16.43 -10.14
N GLU A 120 11.47 15.26 -9.50
CA GLU A 120 12.13 14.10 -10.12
C GLU A 120 11.38 13.63 -11.38
N LYS A 121 10.04 13.80 -11.42
CA LYS A 121 9.22 13.43 -12.58
C LYS A 121 9.56 14.20 -13.84
N ASP A 122 10.14 15.40 -13.71
CA ASP A 122 10.54 16.23 -14.84
C ASP A 122 11.88 15.75 -15.44
N ASN A 123 12.59 14.84 -14.75
CA ASN A 123 13.90 14.32 -15.16
C ASN A 123 13.82 12.95 -15.85
N ASP A 124 12.70 12.23 -15.76
CA ASP A 124 12.59 10.86 -16.28
C ASP A 124 11.66 10.77 -17.50
N ILE A 125 12.27 10.75 -18.70
CA ILE A 125 11.54 10.67 -19.97
C ILE A 125 10.74 9.36 -20.14
N ARG A 126 11.09 8.30 -19.38
CA ARG A 126 10.39 7.01 -19.44
C ARG A 126 8.94 7.14 -18.95
N LEU A 127 8.69 8.08 -18.04
CA LEU A 127 7.33 8.35 -17.53
C LEU A 127 6.37 8.85 -18.61
N PHE A 128 6.89 9.41 -19.70
CA PHE A 128 6.09 9.94 -20.81
C PHE A 128 6.02 9.02 -22.03
N THR A 129 6.87 7.99 -22.07
CA THR A 129 7.07 7.16 -23.27
C THR A 129 6.73 5.69 -23.05
N SER A 130 6.73 5.22 -21.80
CA SER A 130 6.39 3.84 -21.47
C SER A 130 4.87 3.62 -21.51
N PRO A 131 4.37 2.49 -22.08
CA PRO A 131 2.95 2.16 -22.05
C PRO A 131 2.46 1.79 -20.64
N LEU A 132 3.37 1.38 -19.75
CA LEU A 132 3.10 1.04 -18.35
C LEU A 132 3.84 1.99 -17.42
N LYS A 133 3.28 2.25 -16.24
CA LYS A 133 3.85 3.10 -15.22
C LYS A 133 3.74 2.40 -13.86
N PHE A 134 4.89 1.95 -13.36
CA PHE A 134 5.02 1.18 -12.11
C PHE A 134 3.98 0.04 -11.99
N PRO A 135 3.95 -0.92 -12.93
CA PRO A 135 3.04 -2.05 -12.83
C PRO A 135 3.33 -2.87 -11.56
N GLY A 136 2.27 -3.19 -10.80
CA GLY A 136 2.39 -3.78 -9.47
C GLY A 136 2.45 -5.32 -9.50
N LYS A 137 1.46 -5.94 -10.14
CA LYS A 137 1.27 -7.40 -10.17
C LYS A 137 0.78 -7.88 -11.54
N LEU A 138 0.88 -9.19 -11.72
CA LEU A 138 0.47 -9.90 -12.92
C LEU A 138 -0.41 -11.09 -12.55
N ALA A 139 -1.38 -11.42 -13.41
CA ALA A 139 -2.10 -12.67 -13.40
C ALA A 139 -2.26 -13.21 -14.83
N ILE A 140 -2.47 -14.51 -14.98
CA ILE A 140 -2.67 -15.16 -16.27
C ILE A 140 -3.96 -15.98 -16.23
N ASP A 141 -4.75 -15.98 -17.30
CA ASP A 141 -5.90 -16.89 -17.43
C ASP A 141 -5.57 -18.20 -18.18
N VAL A 142 -6.56 -19.07 -18.27
CA VAL A 142 -6.50 -20.35 -18.99
C VAL A 142 -6.35 -20.21 -20.50
N LEU A 143 -6.51 -19.00 -21.05
CA LEU A 143 -6.34 -18.68 -22.48
C LEU A 143 -4.99 -18.00 -22.77
N ASN A 144 -4.09 -17.91 -21.78
CA ASN A 144 -2.82 -17.21 -21.87
C ASN A 144 -2.96 -15.69 -22.12
N ARG A 145 -4.03 -15.07 -21.61
CA ARG A 145 -4.06 -13.60 -21.46
C ARG A 145 -3.34 -13.21 -20.18
N LEU A 146 -2.48 -12.19 -20.27
CA LEU A 146 -1.77 -11.58 -19.17
C LEU A 146 -2.53 -10.33 -18.71
N PHE A 147 -3.00 -10.36 -17.46
CA PHE A 147 -3.56 -9.20 -16.76
C PHE A 147 -2.45 -8.49 -16.00
N ILE A 148 -2.38 -7.18 -16.13
CA ILE A 148 -1.36 -6.33 -15.57
C ILE A 148 -2.05 -5.23 -14.77
N SER A 149 -1.72 -5.10 -13.49
CA SER A 149 -2.13 -3.92 -12.72
C SER A 149 -1.14 -2.80 -13.00
N ASP A 150 -1.53 -1.88 -13.87
CA ASP A 150 -0.74 -0.72 -14.27
C ASP A 150 -0.92 0.40 -13.24
N SER A 151 -0.34 0.18 -12.04
CA SER A 151 -0.75 0.84 -10.80
C SER A 151 -0.70 2.36 -10.88
N ASN A 152 0.33 2.97 -11.47
CA ASN A 152 0.42 4.44 -11.56
C ASN A 152 -0.25 5.04 -12.80
N HIS A 153 -0.91 4.23 -13.63
CA HIS A 153 -1.94 4.67 -14.56
C HIS A 153 -3.36 4.34 -14.06
N ASN A 154 -3.51 3.84 -12.82
CA ASN A 154 -4.80 3.57 -12.18
C ASN A 154 -5.74 2.68 -13.02
N ARG A 155 -5.18 1.68 -13.69
CA ARG A 155 -5.93 0.82 -14.62
C ARG A 155 -5.44 -0.62 -14.61
N ILE A 156 -6.24 -1.50 -15.18
CA ILE A 156 -5.86 -2.88 -15.52
C ILE A 156 -5.65 -2.96 -17.03
N VAL A 157 -4.52 -3.52 -17.46
CA VAL A 157 -4.20 -3.75 -18.88
C VAL A 157 -4.19 -5.26 -19.13
N VAL A 158 -4.81 -5.69 -20.22
CA VAL A 158 -4.83 -7.10 -20.64
C VAL A 158 -4.09 -7.21 -21.96
N THR A 159 -3.18 -8.17 -22.02
CA THR A 159 -2.36 -8.49 -23.20
C THR A 159 -2.38 -9.99 -23.46
N ASP A 160 -1.91 -10.44 -24.61
CA ASP A 160 -1.43 -11.82 -24.74
C ASP A 160 0.02 -11.96 -24.22
N LEU A 161 0.57 -13.17 -24.23
CA LEU A 161 1.95 -13.42 -23.77
C LEU A 161 3.03 -12.83 -24.70
N ASP A 162 2.68 -12.48 -25.94
CA ASP A 162 3.57 -11.79 -26.87
C ASP A 162 3.57 -10.27 -26.65
N GLY A 163 2.72 -9.78 -25.75
CA GLY A 163 2.59 -8.37 -25.38
C GLY A 163 1.64 -7.58 -26.29
N ASN A 164 0.85 -8.24 -27.14
CA ASN A 164 -0.16 -7.57 -27.93
C ASN A 164 -1.32 -7.13 -27.03
N PHE A 165 -1.74 -5.88 -27.17
CA PHE A 165 -2.84 -5.31 -26.41
C PHE A 165 -4.17 -6.01 -26.74
N VAL A 166 -4.93 -6.36 -25.71
CA VAL A 166 -6.26 -6.96 -25.82
C VAL A 166 -7.34 -5.98 -25.38
N VAL A 167 -7.28 -5.52 -24.12
CA VAL A 167 -8.26 -4.59 -23.54
C VAL A 167 -7.66 -3.84 -22.35
N GLN A 168 -8.23 -2.69 -22.00
CA GLN A 168 -7.95 -1.99 -20.75
C GLN A 168 -9.24 -1.75 -19.97
N ILE A 169 -9.12 -1.65 -18.65
CA ILE A 169 -10.21 -1.35 -17.72
C ILE A 169 -9.74 -0.21 -16.83
N GLY A 170 -10.51 0.87 -16.74
CA GLY A 170 -10.08 2.11 -16.09
C GLY A 170 -9.56 3.16 -17.08
N SER A 171 -10.32 3.43 -18.14
CA SER A 171 -9.85 4.22 -19.30
C SER A 171 -9.53 5.69 -18.99
N SER A 172 -10.07 6.27 -17.92
CA SER A 172 -9.79 7.68 -17.56
C SER A 172 -8.37 7.88 -17.01
N GLY A 173 -7.79 6.87 -16.36
CA GLY A 173 -6.52 6.97 -15.63
C GLY A 173 -6.58 7.80 -14.34
N GLU A 174 -7.75 8.37 -14.01
CA GLU A 174 -7.97 9.15 -12.80
C GLU A 174 -8.09 8.22 -11.58
N GLU A 175 -7.57 8.68 -10.45
CA GLU A 175 -7.71 7.99 -9.17
C GLU A 175 -9.17 8.04 -8.70
N GLY A 176 -9.75 6.89 -8.35
CA GLY A 176 -11.10 6.85 -7.78
C GLY A 176 -11.66 5.44 -7.58
N LEU A 177 -12.83 5.34 -6.94
CA LEU A 177 -13.54 4.09 -6.63
C LEU A 177 -14.85 3.95 -7.43
N GLN A 178 -14.91 4.51 -8.64
CA GLN A 178 -16.12 4.43 -9.44
C GLN A 178 -16.29 3.00 -10.00
N ASP A 179 -17.47 2.43 -9.81
CA ASP A 179 -17.92 1.21 -10.48
C ASP A 179 -18.60 1.57 -11.81
N GLY A 180 -18.74 0.59 -12.72
CA GLY A 180 -19.37 0.85 -14.02
C GLY A 180 -18.84 -0.05 -15.13
N SER A 181 -18.98 0.43 -16.37
CA SER A 181 -18.36 -0.21 -17.54
C SER A 181 -16.83 -0.18 -17.44
N PHE A 182 -16.14 -0.87 -18.33
CA PHE A 182 -14.67 -0.80 -18.40
C PHE A 182 -14.12 0.62 -18.62
N ASP A 183 -14.89 1.49 -19.29
CA ASP A 183 -14.50 2.88 -19.55
C ASP A 183 -14.80 3.82 -18.38
N ASP A 184 -15.89 3.58 -17.64
CA ASP A 184 -16.35 4.44 -16.54
C ASP A 184 -15.70 4.10 -15.20
N ALA A 185 -15.30 2.85 -15.00
CA ALA A 185 -14.72 2.41 -13.74
C ALA A 185 -13.40 3.14 -13.49
N THR A 186 -13.11 3.45 -12.23
CA THR A 186 -11.82 4.00 -11.79
C THR A 186 -11.20 3.15 -10.71
N PHE A 187 -9.87 3.18 -10.62
CA PHE A 187 -9.09 2.51 -9.58
C PHE A 187 -8.16 3.50 -8.89
N ASN A 188 -7.50 3.08 -7.82
CA ASN A 188 -6.45 3.86 -7.18
C ASN A 188 -5.30 2.93 -6.79
N ARG A 189 -4.27 2.93 -7.63
CA ARG A 189 -3.08 2.08 -7.52
C ARG A 189 -3.40 0.60 -7.28
N PRO A 190 -4.14 -0.05 -8.20
CA PRO A 190 -4.44 -1.47 -8.07
C PRO A 190 -3.15 -2.32 -8.01
N GLN A 191 -3.17 -3.38 -7.21
CA GLN A 191 -2.06 -4.32 -7.03
C GLN A 191 -2.50 -5.74 -7.42
N GLY A 192 -2.71 -6.64 -6.46
CA GLY A 192 -3.02 -8.04 -6.65
C GLY A 192 -4.14 -8.34 -7.62
N LEU A 193 -3.98 -9.43 -8.36
CA LEU A 193 -4.92 -9.91 -9.37
C LEU A 193 -5.14 -11.41 -9.22
N ALA A 194 -6.40 -11.87 -9.24
CA ALA A 194 -6.73 -13.30 -9.20
C ALA A 194 -7.88 -13.63 -10.16
N TYR A 195 -7.64 -14.56 -11.09
CA TYR A 195 -8.60 -14.91 -12.13
C TYR A 195 -9.44 -16.14 -11.75
N ASN A 196 -10.75 -16.02 -11.92
CA ASN A 196 -11.73 -17.10 -11.79
C ASN A 196 -12.17 -17.57 -13.18
N ALA A 197 -11.59 -18.68 -13.64
CA ALA A 197 -11.85 -19.23 -14.97
C ALA A 197 -13.29 -19.74 -15.17
N LYS A 198 -13.99 -20.14 -14.10
CA LYS A 198 -15.36 -20.67 -14.19
C LYS A 198 -16.37 -19.57 -14.53
N LYS A 199 -16.14 -18.37 -14.00
CA LYS A 199 -17.04 -17.21 -14.16
C LYS A 199 -16.51 -16.15 -15.13
N ASN A 200 -15.28 -16.29 -15.61
CA ASN A 200 -14.58 -15.27 -16.41
C ASN A 200 -14.51 -13.93 -15.67
N ILE A 201 -14.09 -14.00 -14.40
CA ILE A 201 -14.03 -12.87 -13.47
C ILE A 201 -12.58 -12.66 -13.00
N LEU A 202 -12.14 -11.42 -12.89
CA LEU A 202 -10.87 -11.05 -12.26
C LEU A 202 -11.13 -10.28 -10.96
N TYR A 203 -10.58 -10.76 -9.86
CA TYR A 203 -10.56 -10.05 -8.59
C TYR A 203 -9.33 -9.16 -8.51
N VAL A 204 -9.50 -7.94 -8.00
CA VAL A 204 -8.45 -6.92 -7.93
C VAL A 204 -8.37 -6.37 -6.51
N ALA A 205 -7.17 -6.39 -5.93
CA ALA A 205 -6.84 -5.59 -4.76
C ALA A 205 -6.60 -4.14 -5.21
N ASP A 206 -7.55 -3.26 -4.91
CA ASP A 206 -7.49 -1.84 -5.24
C ASP A 206 -6.99 -1.06 -4.02
N THR A 207 -5.66 -1.00 -3.92
CA THR A 207 -4.93 -0.84 -2.65
C THR A 207 -5.18 0.49 -1.96
N GLU A 208 -5.06 1.61 -2.67
CA GLU A 208 -5.26 2.95 -2.08
C GLU A 208 -6.74 3.33 -1.97
N ASN A 209 -7.62 2.65 -2.70
CA ASN A 209 -9.06 2.70 -2.42
C ASN A 209 -9.47 1.83 -1.23
N HIS A 210 -8.55 1.04 -0.68
CA HIS A 210 -8.84 0.08 0.38
C HIS A 210 -10.05 -0.81 0.03
N ALA A 211 -10.06 -1.32 -1.20
CA ALA A 211 -11.20 -2.03 -1.76
C ALA A 211 -10.78 -3.34 -2.45
N LEU A 212 -11.71 -4.29 -2.47
CA LEU A 212 -11.67 -5.49 -3.30
C LEU A 212 -12.66 -5.28 -4.45
N ARG A 213 -12.16 -5.33 -5.67
CA ARG A 213 -12.95 -5.13 -6.89
C ARG A 213 -13.12 -6.43 -7.65
N GLU A 214 -14.21 -6.53 -8.39
CA GLU A 214 -14.54 -7.62 -9.30
C GLU A 214 -14.69 -7.04 -10.70
N ILE A 215 -13.97 -7.61 -11.68
CA ILE A 215 -14.09 -7.30 -13.10
C ILE A 215 -14.72 -8.51 -13.79
N ASP A 216 -15.93 -8.33 -14.30
CA ASP A 216 -16.67 -9.35 -15.04
C ASP A 216 -16.48 -9.13 -16.55
N PHE A 217 -15.78 -10.05 -17.20
CA PHE A 217 -15.52 -10.00 -18.65
C PHE A 217 -16.69 -10.53 -19.51
N VAL A 218 -17.76 -11.05 -18.90
CA VAL A 218 -19.00 -11.40 -19.61
C VAL A 218 -19.91 -10.20 -19.75
N SER A 219 -20.07 -9.43 -18.67
CA SER A 219 -20.90 -8.21 -18.67
C SER A 219 -20.14 -6.92 -18.96
N GLU A 220 -18.80 -6.98 -19.00
CA GLU A 220 -17.89 -5.83 -19.15
C GLU A 220 -18.08 -4.76 -18.05
N MET A 221 -18.31 -5.23 -16.82
CA MET A 221 -18.58 -4.39 -15.66
C MET A 221 -17.55 -4.58 -14.54
N VAL A 222 -17.28 -3.50 -13.84
CA VAL A 222 -16.50 -3.47 -12.59
C VAL A 222 -17.42 -3.19 -11.42
N ARG A 223 -17.22 -3.90 -10.31
CA ARG A 223 -17.97 -3.73 -9.06
C ARG A 223 -17.06 -3.75 -7.85
N THR A 224 -17.44 -3.01 -6.82
CA THR A 224 -16.82 -3.08 -5.49
C THR A 224 -17.51 -4.17 -4.66
N ILE A 225 -16.77 -5.20 -4.28
CA ILE A 225 -17.29 -6.36 -3.53
C ILE A 225 -16.94 -6.35 -2.04
N ALA A 226 -15.93 -5.56 -1.65
CA ALA A 226 -15.65 -5.18 -0.25
C ALA A 226 -14.83 -3.88 -0.21
N GLY A 227 -14.91 -3.12 0.89
CA GLY A 227 -14.27 -1.82 1.02
C GLY A 227 -15.13 -0.66 0.53
N ASN A 228 -14.82 0.55 0.97
CA ASN A 228 -15.64 1.74 0.74
C ASN A 228 -14.84 3.00 0.35
N GLY A 229 -13.54 2.87 0.03
CA GLY A 229 -12.69 4.01 -0.28
C GLY A 229 -11.97 4.61 0.93
N THR A 230 -12.21 4.10 2.14
CA THR A 230 -11.62 4.65 3.37
C THR A 230 -10.76 3.63 4.10
N LYS A 231 -9.66 4.08 4.69
CA LYS A 231 -8.73 3.25 5.46
C LYS A 231 -9.43 2.69 6.70
N GLY A 232 -9.57 1.37 6.76
CA GLY A 232 -10.25 0.66 7.83
C GLY A 232 -9.37 0.37 9.04
N SER A 233 -10.03 0.24 10.21
CA SER A 233 -9.43 -0.18 11.48
C SER A 233 -10.14 -1.38 12.11
N ASP A 234 -10.90 -2.14 11.31
CA ASP A 234 -11.61 -3.36 11.72
C ASP A 234 -10.73 -4.59 11.53
N TYR A 235 -10.30 -5.23 12.61
CA TYR A 235 -9.39 -6.40 12.59
C TYR A 235 -10.12 -7.76 12.61
N VAL A 236 -11.45 -7.76 12.56
CA VAL A 236 -12.28 -8.97 12.65
C VAL A 236 -13.09 -9.15 11.38
N GLY A 237 -13.81 -8.10 10.97
CA GLY A 237 -14.73 -8.11 9.84
C GLY A 237 -16.00 -8.93 10.07
N GLY A 238 -16.55 -9.47 8.98
CA GLY A 238 -17.80 -10.22 8.94
C GLY A 238 -18.96 -9.47 8.28
N LYS A 239 -18.72 -8.25 7.77
CA LYS A 239 -19.71 -7.47 7.03
C LYS A 239 -19.65 -7.79 5.53
N LYS A 240 -20.60 -7.24 4.77
CA LYS A 240 -20.74 -7.46 3.33
C LYS A 240 -20.57 -6.17 2.53
N GLY A 241 -19.99 -6.29 1.34
CA GLY A 241 -19.86 -5.17 0.40
C GLY A 241 -19.15 -3.97 1.02
N THR A 242 -19.67 -2.78 0.73
CA THR A 242 -19.13 -1.50 1.21
C THR A 242 -19.30 -1.26 2.71
N ASN A 243 -20.03 -2.12 3.44
CA ASN A 243 -20.08 -2.04 4.90
C ASN A 243 -18.83 -2.62 5.56
N GLN A 244 -18.09 -3.50 4.86
CA GLN A 244 -16.80 -3.97 5.36
C GLN A 244 -15.71 -3.00 4.92
N VAL A 245 -15.08 -2.33 5.89
CA VAL A 245 -13.87 -1.53 5.65
C VAL A 245 -12.66 -2.47 5.56
N LEU A 246 -11.73 -2.14 4.68
CA LEU A 246 -10.45 -2.84 4.50
C LEU A 246 -9.31 -1.85 4.70
N ASN A 247 -8.07 -2.35 4.71
CA ASN A 247 -6.90 -1.49 4.89
C ASN A 247 -5.72 -2.01 4.07
N SER A 248 -5.51 -1.36 2.92
CA SER A 248 -4.43 -1.63 1.97
C SER A 248 -4.35 -3.11 1.56
N PRO A 249 -5.40 -3.67 0.91
CA PRO A 249 -5.30 -4.99 0.30
C PRO A 249 -4.23 -4.96 -0.78
N TRP A 250 -3.28 -5.88 -0.73
CA TRP A 250 -2.07 -5.82 -1.57
C TRP A 250 -2.00 -6.94 -2.61
N ASP A 251 -2.40 -8.15 -2.21
CA ASP A 251 -2.47 -9.28 -3.12
C ASP A 251 -3.74 -10.09 -2.91
N VAL A 252 -4.19 -10.79 -3.94
CA VAL A 252 -5.39 -11.64 -3.89
C VAL A 252 -5.12 -13.00 -4.51
N CYS A 253 -5.81 -14.03 -4.01
CA CYS A 253 -5.75 -15.38 -4.57
C CYS A 253 -7.14 -16.03 -4.51
N TYR A 254 -7.60 -16.61 -5.62
CA TYR A 254 -8.91 -17.25 -5.71
C TYR A 254 -8.82 -18.76 -5.46
N GLU A 255 -9.59 -19.23 -4.49
CA GLU A 255 -9.73 -20.64 -4.11
C GLU A 255 -11.04 -21.20 -4.71
N PRO A 256 -10.98 -22.13 -5.67
CA PRO A 256 -12.13 -22.52 -6.47
C PRO A 256 -13.10 -23.50 -5.80
N VAL A 257 -12.68 -24.26 -4.78
CA VAL A 257 -13.49 -25.31 -4.14
C VAL A 257 -14.58 -24.70 -3.26
N HIS A 258 -14.24 -23.71 -2.44
CA HIS A 258 -15.18 -23.01 -1.56
C HIS A 258 -15.57 -21.63 -2.11
N GLU A 259 -15.14 -21.30 -3.33
CA GLU A 259 -15.34 -20.01 -4.02
C GLU A 259 -14.98 -18.80 -3.14
N LYS A 260 -13.78 -18.85 -2.53
CA LYS A 260 -13.23 -17.78 -1.67
C LYS A 260 -12.14 -17.00 -2.38
N VAL A 261 -12.05 -15.71 -2.09
CA VAL A 261 -10.90 -14.87 -2.43
C VAL A 261 -10.14 -14.60 -1.14
N TYR A 262 -8.91 -15.10 -1.06
CA TYR A 262 -7.98 -14.71 0.00
C TYR A 262 -7.34 -13.37 -0.36
N VAL A 263 -7.12 -12.53 0.64
CA VAL A 263 -6.58 -11.17 0.48
C VAL A 263 -5.42 -10.99 1.46
N ALA A 264 -4.25 -10.62 0.94
CA ALA A 264 -3.11 -10.19 1.74
C ALA A 264 -3.37 -8.74 2.20
N MET A 265 -3.79 -8.57 3.46
CA MET A 265 -4.18 -7.28 4.01
C MET A 265 -2.95 -6.61 4.65
N ALA A 266 -2.17 -5.92 3.83
CA ALA A 266 -0.88 -5.36 4.23
C ALA A 266 -1.02 -4.37 5.39
N GLY A 267 -2.01 -3.48 5.34
CA GLY A 267 -2.22 -2.42 6.33
C GLY A 267 -2.76 -2.90 7.68
N GLN A 268 -3.23 -4.15 7.78
CA GLN A 268 -3.67 -4.79 9.02
C GLN A 268 -2.80 -5.96 9.45
N HIS A 269 -1.76 -6.29 8.68
CA HIS A 269 -0.88 -7.42 8.96
C HIS A 269 -1.64 -8.74 9.12
N GLN A 270 -2.61 -8.98 8.24
CA GLN A 270 -3.52 -10.12 8.29
C GLN A 270 -3.73 -10.73 6.90
N ILE A 271 -4.15 -11.99 6.87
CA ILE A 271 -4.77 -12.62 5.71
C ILE A 271 -6.27 -12.64 5.93
N TRP A 272 -7.00 -12.08 4.98
CA TRP A 272 -8.46 -12.00 4.98
C TRP A 272 -9.07 -12.96 3.96
N GLU A 273 -10.33 -13.31 4.14
CA GLU A 273 -11.13 -14.07 3.17
C GLU A 273 -12.40 -13.29 2.80
N HIS A 274 -12.75 -13.34 1.52
CA HIS A 274 -14.04 -12.93 0.97
C HIS A 274 -14.74 -14.16 0.39
N ASN A 275 -15.93 -14.49 0.88
CA ASN A 275 -16.76 -15.55 0.32
C ASN A 275 -17.65 -14.98 -0.79
N THR A 276 -17.43 -15.44 -2.02
CA THR A 276 -18.14 -14.90 -3.20
C THR A 276 -19.61 -15.30 -3.29
N GLN A 277 -20.06 -16.27 -2.48
CA GLN A 277 -21.44 -16.75 -2.48
C GLN A 277 -22.33 -15.93 -1.55
N ASP A 278 -21.83 -15.62 -0.35
CA ASP A 278 -22.59 -14.86 0.65
C ASP A 278 -22.16 -13.39 0.76
N GLY A 279 -21.03 -13.00 0.16
CA GLY A 279 -20.46 -11.66 0.14
C GLY A 279 -19.80 -11.23 1.45
N VAL A 280 -19.61 -12.15 2.41
CA VAL A 280 -18.99 -11.85 3.71
C VAL A 280 -17.48 -11.76 3.56
N THR A 281 -16.91 -10.70 4.15
CA THR A 281 -15.45 -10.47 4.17
C THR A 281 -14.97 -10.36 5.60
N ARG A 282 -13.95 -11.12 5.99
CA ARG A 282 -13.44 -11.18 7.38
C ARG A 282 -11.98 -11.57 7.47
N ALA A 283 -11.37 -11.29 8.61
CA ALA A 283 -10.04 -11.81 8.94
C ALA A 283 -10.08 -13.35 8.99
N PHE A 284 -9.11 -13.98 8.32
CA PHE A 284 -8.94 -15.44 8.33
C PHE A 284 -7.77 -15.85 9.23
N SER A 285 -6.65 -15.12 9.17
CA SER A 285 -5.43 -15.41 9.92
C SER A 285 -4.64 -14.14 10.22
N GLY A 286 -4.00 -14.09 11.38
CA GLY A 286 -3.27 -12.93 11.86
C GLY A 286 -4.02 -12.22 12.99
N ASP A 287 -3.33 -11.94 14.08
CA ASP A 287 -3.87 -11.21 15.24
C ASP A 287 -3.86 -9.67 15.08
N GLY A 288 -3.31 -9.17 13.98
CA GLY A 288 -3.22 -7.74 13.66
C GLY A 288 -1.96 -7.05 14.16
N TYR A 289 -1.12 -7.71 14.95
CA TYR A 289 0.19 -7.18 15.33
C TYR A 289 1.20 -7.36 14.19
N GLU A 290 2.08 -6.39 14.01
CA GLU A 290 3.18 -6.47 13.06
C GLU A 290 4.34 -7.30 13.66
N ARG A 291 4.37 -8.61 13.39
CA ARG A 291 5.39 -9.53 13.93
C ARG A 291 5.68 -10.70 13.00
N ASN A 292 6.90 -11.24 13.07
CA ASN A 292 7.27 -12.52 12.48
C ASN A 292 6.90 -13.71 13.40
N LEU A 293 5.62 -13.83 13.80
CA LEU A 293 5.17 -14.84 14.75
C LEU A 293 4.41 -15.98 14.06
N ASN A 294 5.02 -17.18 14.03
CA ASN A 294 4.38 -18.40 13.55
C ASN A 294 3.56 -19.08 14.66
N GLY A 295 2.50 -19.79 14.27
CA GLY A 295 1.53 -20.33 15.21
C GLY A 295 0.67 -21.45 14.63
N SER A 296 0.03 -22.22 15.50
CA SER A 296 -0.81 -23.36 15.10
C SER A 296 -2.23 -22.97 14.66
N SER A 297 -2.68 -21.73 14.90
CA SER A 297 -4.02 -21.24 14.58
C SER A 297 -4.02 -19.77 14.16
N SER A 298 -5.16 -19.28 13.67
CA SER A 298 -5.34 -17.88 13.27
C SER A 298 -5.10 -16.85 14.37
N MET A 299 -5.25 -17.23 15.65
CA MET A 299 -5.14 -16.32 16.80
C MET A 299 -3.73 -16.23 17.39
N ASN A 300 -2.83 -17.16 17.06
CA ASN A 300 -1.45 -17.19 17.59
C ASN A 300 -0.41 -17.04 16.47
N THR A 301 -0.84 -16.54 15.32
CA THR A 301 0.01 -16.11 14.23
C THR A 301 -0.15 -14.61 14.05
N SER A 302 0.95 -13.94 13.74
CA SER A 302 0.99 -12.53 13.35
C SER A 302 1.73 -12.44 12.02
N PHE A 303 1.45 -11.44 11.20
CA PHE A 303 2.21 -11.18 9.97
C PHE A 303 2.86 -9.80 10.07
N ALA A 304 3.66 -9.44 9.08
CA ALA A 304 4.32 -8.15 8.96
C ALA A 304 4.21 -7.66 7.51
N GLN A 305 3.12 -6.96 7.24
CA GLN A 305 2.76 -6.38 5.94
C GLN A 305 2.80 -7.41 4.79
N PRO A 306 1.94 -8.45 4.82
CA PRO A 306 1.91 -9.47 3.78
C PRO A 306 1.54 -8.85 2.42
N SER A 307 2.37 -9.08 1.40
CA SER A 307 2.24 -8.42 0.08
C SER A 307 2.19 -9.37 -1.11
N GLY A 308 2.29 -10.67 -0.86
CA GLY A 308 2.18 -11.70 -1.89
C GLY A 308 1.52 -12.94 -1.34
N ILE A 309 0.56 -13.52 -2.09
CA ILE A 309 -0.06 -14.79 -1.71
C ILE A 309 -0.23 -15.74 -2.90
N SER A 310 -0.08 -17.04 -2.66
CA SER A 310 -0.27 -18.07 -3.69
C SER A 310 -0.78 -19.36 -3.07
N LEU A 311 -1.81 -19.97 -3.66
CA LEU A 311 -2.34 -21.25 -3.21
C LEU A 311 -1.39 -22.39 -3.56
N SER A 312 -1.23 -23.32 -2.62
CA SER A 312 -0.65 -24.63 -2.89
C SER A 312 -1.52 -25.40 -3.92
N PRO A 313 -0.93 -26.30 -4.73
CA PRO A 313 -1.67 -27.05 -5.75
C PRO A 313 -2.81 -27.91 -5.19
N ASP A 314 -2.72 -28.36 -3.94
CA ASP A 314 -3.75 -29.15 -3.27
C ASP A 314 -4.74 -28.30 -2.47
N THR A 315 -4.60 -26.97 -2.53
CA THR A 315 -5.46 -25.98 -1.85
C THR A 315 -5.56 -26.16 -0.34
N LYS A 316 -4.52 -26.74 0.30
CA LYS A 316 -4.48 -26.89 1.77
C LYS A 316 -3.69 -25.79 2.46
N GLU A 317 -2.71 -25.23 1.77
CA GLU A 317 -1.87 -24.15 2.25
C GLU A 317 -1.94 -22.92 1.32
N LEU A 318 -1.71 -21.74 1.90
CA LEU A 318 -1.41 -20.50 1.20
C LEU A 318 0.05 -20.11 1.51
N TYR A 319 0.86 -19.90 0.48
CA TYR A 319 2.20 -19.32 0.64
C TYR A 319 2.08 -17.80 0.72
N VAL A 320 2.70 -17.20 1.72
CA VAL A 320 2.64 -15.76 2.02
C VAL A 320 4.05 -15.18 1.93
N ALA A 321 4.22 -14.17 1.10
CA ALA A 321 5.37 -13.28 1.14
C ALA A 321 5.10 -12.18 2.19
N ASP A 322 5.75 -12.33 3.34
CA ASP A 322 5.58 -11.48 4.51
C ASP A 322 6.72 -10.45 4.53
N SER A 323 6.44 -9.29 3.93
CA SER A 323 7.46 -8.39 3.39
C SER A 323 8.32 -7.74 4.47
N GLU A 324 7.70 -7.21 5.53
CA GLU A 324 8.43 -6.49 6.58
C GLU A 324 9.22 -7.44 7.48
N SER A 325 8.80 -8.72 7.58
CA SER A 325 9.58 -9.76 8.25
C SER A 325 10.64 -10.38 7.35
N SER A 326 10.69 -10.01 6.06
CA SER A 326 11.58 -10.60 5.05
C SER A 326 11.48 -12.13 5.02
N SER A 327 10.27 -12.66 5.10
CA SER A 327 10.03 -14.11 5.21
C SER A 327 8.98 -14.63 4.22
N ILE A 328 9.11 -15.92 3.91
CA ILE A 328 8.10 -16.71 3.19
C ILE A 328 7.49 -17.69 4.19
N ARG A 329 6.16 -17.77 4.21
CA ARG A 329 5.41 -18.54 5.21
C ARG A 329 4.36 -19.40 4.53
N ALA A 330 4.08 -20.56 5.10
CA ALA A 330 2.94 -21.38 4.70
C ALA A 330 1.85 -21.25 5.76
N LEU A 331 0.65 -20.86 5.32
CA LEU A 331 -0.56 -20.71 6.11
C LEU A 331 -1.47 -21.91 5.83
N ASP A 332 -1.81 -22.68 6.87
CA ASP A 332 -2.75 -23.79 6.79
C ASP A 332 -4.19 -23.25 6.67
N LEU A 333 -4.90 -23.63 5.60
CA LEU A 333 -6.24 -23.13 5.30
C LEU A 333 -7.35 -23.75 6.16
N LYS A 334 -7.03 -24.78 6.96
CA LYS A 334 -7.98 -25.38 7.91
C LYS A 334 -7.87 -24.75 9.30
N THR A 335 -6.66 -24.53 9.79
CA THR A 335 -6.42 -24.00 11.14
C THR A 335 -6.23 -22.49 11.17
N GLY A 336 -5.85 -21.89 10.04
CA GLY A 336 -5.41 -20.50 9.96
C GLY A 336 -4.04 -20.27 10.61
N GLY A 337 -3.34 -21.32 11.03
CA GLY A 337 -1.98 -21.24 11.58
C GLY A 337 -0.93 -21.14 10.49
N SER A 338 0.27 -20.68 10.83
CA SER A 338 1.36 -20.51 9.89
C SER A 338 2.68 -21.10 10.37
N ARG A 339 3.54 -21.44 9.42
CA ARG A 339 4.90 -21.92 9.65
C ARG A 339 5.89 -21.21 8.71
N LEU A 340 7.11 -21.04 9.18
CA LEU A 340 8.19 -20.47 8.38
C LEU A 340 8.60 -21.45 7.27
N ILE A 341 8.80 -20.91 6.06
CA ILE A 341 9.41 -21.63 4.94
C ILE A 341 10.85 -21.15 4.75
N ALA A 342 11.07 -19.84 4.69
CA ALA A 342 12.39 -19.24 4.48
C ALA A 342 12.42 -17.78 4.95
N GLY A 343 13.62 -17.25 5.21
CA GLY A 343 13.81 -15.84 5.57
C GLY A 343 13.44 -15.50 7.02
N GLY A 344 13.53 -14.22 7.37
CA GLY A 344 13.24 -13.68 8.70
C GLY A 344 14.12 -14.19 9.84
N ASP A 345 13.87 -13.64 11.03
CA ASP A 345 14.39 -14.15 12.31
C ASP A 345 13.41 -15.18 12.88
N PRO A 346 13.79 -16.48 12.99
CA PRO A 346 12.89 -17.51 13.47
C PRO A 346 12.77 -17.56 15.01
N ILE A 347 13.60 -16.79 15.73
CA ILE A 347 13.73 -16.84 17.18
C ILE A 347 12.98 -15.67 17.83
N PHE A 348 13.15 -14.47 17.30
CA PHE A 348 12.60 -13.24 17.88
C PHE A 348 11.49 -12.66 16.99
N PRO A 349 10.21 -12.82 17.35
CA PRO A 349 9.09 -12.39 16.50
C PRO A 349 9.01 -10.88 16.27
N ASP A 350 9.45 -10.08 17.25
CA ASP A 350 9.51 -8.62 17.14
C ASP A 350 10.74 -8.15 16.35
N ASN A 351 11.69 -9.05 16.07
CA ASN A 351 12.83 -8.75 15.24
C ASN A 351 12.47 -8.89 13.75
N LEU A 352 11.87 -7.84 13.21
CA LEU A 352 11.63 -7.70 11.77
C LEU A 352 12.93 -7.42 10.97
N PHE A 353 14.07 -7.36 11.67
CA PHE A 353 15.38 -7.10 11.08
C PHE A 353 16.30 -8.29 11.27
N LYS A 354 16.58 -9.04 10.19
CA LYS A 354 17.72 -9.96 10.24
C LYS A 354 19.02 -9.16 10.13
N VAL A 355 19.51 -8.64 11.25
CA VAL A 355 20.86 -8.07 11.34
C VAL A 355 21.82 -9.27 11.29
N ASN A 356 22.46 -9.48 10.13
CA ASN A 356 23.56 -10.45 10.01
C ASN A 356 24.81 -9.92 10.71
#